data_AF-A0A0P9SFA5-F1
#
_entry.id   AF-A0A0P9SFA5-F1
#
_cell.length_a   1.000
_cell.length_b   1.000
_cell.length_c   1.000
_cell.angle_alpha   90.00
_cell.angle_beta   90.00
_cell.angle_gamma   90.00
#
_symmetry.space_group_name_H-M   'P 1'
#
loop_
_entity.id
_entity.type
_entity.pdbx_description
1 polymer ?
#
loop_
_entity_poly.entity_id
_entity_poly.type
_entity_poly.pdbx_seq_one_letter_code
_entity_poly.pdbx_strand_id
1 'polypeptide(L)'
;MSNALSGELQFRPNVAQLLAQPTLLNLLGMYRQTLADGSVVDSVRQRAAAPEQVIEDPQQRARFKADQRGRRSFNAQVPALDLARPDDPALARRFSDYRSVRQFATQPIPTAAFAGLLASLAQGQLDGEVKYQFPSAGGLYPIQSYLYVKPQRVTGVAAGAYYYDPIQHRLLRLDIDVLDPDTYDYFVNRPVFENAAFSLFFIADMAAIRPLYGERSRDFCHIEAGGMAQLLTMTAVEQGLGL
;
A
#
# COMPACT_ATOMS: atom_id res chain seq x y z
N MET A 1 -6.45 -0.29 23.30
CA MET A 1 -7.79 -0.80 23.62
C MET A 1 -8.20 -1.99 22.75
N SER A 2 -8.10 -1.91 21.41
CA SER A 2 -8.43 -3.05 20.51
C SER A 2 -7.65 -4.34 20.85
N ASN A 3 -6.34 -4.24 21.12
CA ASN A 3 -5.50 -5.41 21.44
C ASN A 3 -5.85 -6.07 22.79
N ALA A 4 -6.37 -5.32 23.76
CA ALA A 4 -6.78 -5.87 25.06
C ALA A 4 -8.09 -6.67 24.93
N LEU A 5 -9.06 -6.13 24.17
CA LEU A 5 -10.33 -6.80 23.88
C LEU A 5 -10.14 -8.06 23.00
N SER A 6 -9.19 -8.00 22.05
CA SER A 6 -8.78 -9.15 21.21
C SER A 6 -8.24 -10.29 22.08
N GLY A 7 -7.34 -9.99 23.02
CA GLY A 7 -6.69 -10.98 23.88
C GLY A 7 -7.61 -11.60 24.94
N GLU A 8 -8.52 -10.83 25.53
CA GLU A 8 -9.37 -11.30 26.64
C GLU A 8 -10.74 -11.82 26.19
N LEU A 9 -11.31 -11.26 25.12
CA LEU A 9 -12.70 -11.51 24.72
C LEU A 9 -12.85 -12.10 23.31
N GLN A 10 -11.73 -12.38 22.62
CA GLN A 10 -11.70 -12.77 21.19
C GLN A 10 -12.52 -11.83 20.30
N PHE A 11 -12.67 -10.58 20.73
CA PHE A 11 -13.51 -9.58 20.10
C PHE A 11 -12.66 -8.43 19.62
N ARG A 12 -12.69 -8.20 18.30
CA ARG A 12 -12.09 -7.03 17.67
C ARG A 12 -13.21 -6.11 17.18
N PRO A 13 -13.61 -5.09 17.96
CA PRO A 13 -14.60 -4.14 17.48
C PRO A 13 -14.06 -3.45 16.23
N ASN A 14 -14.95 -3.14 15.27
CA ASN A 14 -14.60 -2.22 14.21
C ASN A 14 -14.26 -0.86 14.87
N VAL A 15 -12.97 -0.52 14.84
CA VAL A 15 -12.44 0.62 15.56
C VAL A 15 -13.02 1.94 15.04
N ALA A 16 -13.29 2.04 13.73
CA ALA A 16 -13.92 3.23 13.14
C ALA A 16 -15.35 3.41 13.68
N GLN A 17 -16.16 2.34 13.70
CA GLN A 17 -17.51 2.38 14.27
C GLN A 17 -17.50 2.69 15.78
N LEU A 18 -16.51 2.18 16.52
CA LEU A 18 -16.38 2.43 17.95
C LEU A 18 -16.05 3.90 18.21
N LEU A 19 -15.17 4.50 17.42
CA LEU A 19 -14.76 5.88 17.60
C LEU A 19 -15.80 6.89 17.06
N ALA A 20 -16.62 6.51 16.09
CA ALA A 20 -17.76 7.32 15.66
C ALA A 20 -18.78 7.56 16.79
N GLN A 21 -18.90 6.61 17.73
CA GLN A 21 -19.66 6.76 18.97
C GLN A 21 -18.88 6.11 20.12
N PRO A 22 -17.93 6.83 20.75
CA PRO A 22 -16.96 6.28 21.70
C PRO A 22 -17.58 6.07 23.08
N THR A 23 -18.64 5.27 23.13
CA THR A 23 -19.40 4.97 24.34
C THR A 23 -19.30 3.48 24.65
N LEU A 24 -19.33 3.15 25.94
CA LEU A 24 -19.39 1.76 26.41
C LEU A 24 -20.64 1.05 25.84
N LEU A 25 -21.74 1.78 25.66
CA LEU A 25 -22.99 1.25 25.14
C LEU A 25 -22.85 0.79 23.67
N ASN A 26 -22.14 1.57 22.84
CA ASN A 26 -21.83 1.20 21.47
C ASN A 26 -20.89 -0.02 21.40
N LEU A 27 -19.86 -0.06 22.25
CA LEU A 27 -18.95 -1.20 22.35
C LEU A 27 -19.69 -2.50 22.75
N LEU A 28 -20.57 -2.42 23.76
CA LEU A 28 -21.41 -3.53 24.20
C LEU A 28 -22.41 -3.95 23.13
N GLY A 29 -22.95 -3.00 22.36
CA GLY A 29 -23.80 -3.26 21.19
C GLY A 29 -23.08 -4.10 20.14
N MET A 30 -21.86 -3.69 19.76
CA MET A 30 -21.03 -4.44 18.79
C MET A 30 -20.67 -5.84 19.30
N TYR A 31 -20.28 -5.95 20.57
CA TYR A 31 -19.95 -7.25 21.17
C TYR A 31 -21.16 -8.19 21.18
N ARG A 32 -22.36 -7.67 21.51
CA ARG A 32 -23.61 -8.45 21.48
C ARG A 32 -24.02 -8.85 20.07
N GLN A 33 -23.85 -7.98 19.08
CA GLN A 33 -24.08 -8.35 17.67
C GLN A 33 -23.13 -9.46 17.22
N THR A 34 -21.85 -9.37 17.57
CA THR A 34 -20.86 -10.43 17.24
C THR A 34 -21.21 -11.77 17.89
N LEU A 35 -21.78 -11.76 19.10
CA LEU A 35 -22.27 -12.96 19.78
C LEU A 35 -23.61 -13.48 19.20
N ALA A 36 -24.48 -12.58 18.74
CA ALA A 36 -25.80 -12.92 18.23
C ALA A 36 -25.77 -13.43 16.77
N ASP A 37 -24.86 -12.91 15.96
CA ASP A 37 -24.87 -13.18 14.52
C ASP A 37 -24.33 -14.56 14.15
N GLY A 38 -23.48 -15.20 14.98
CA GLY A 38 -23.06 -16.60 14.82
C GLY A 38 -22.51 -17.04 13.43
N SER A 39 -22.41 -16.17 12.42
CA SER A 39 -22.03 -16.46 11.04
C SER A 39 -22.09 -15.21 10.15
N VAL A 40 -21.00 -14.88 9.46
CA VAL A 40 -20.93 -14.55 8.01
C VAL A 40 -19.44 -14.78 7.63
N VAL A 41 -18.99 -15.62 6.70
CA VAL A 41 -19.47 -15.97 5.35
C VAL A 41 -19.09 -17.43 5.02
N ASP A 42 -20.09 -18.30 4.83
CA ASP A 42 -19.92 -19.64 4.23
C ASP A 42 -19.92 -19.51 2.70
N SER A 43 -18.74 -19.40 2.10
CA SER A 43 -18.45 -19.87 0.71
C SER A 43 -16.95 -19.96 0.37
N VAL A 44 -16.04 -19.71 1.32
CA VAL A 44 -14.59 -20.00 1.18
C VAL A 44 -14.11 -20.86 2.34
N ARG A 45 -14.71 -22.04 2.54
CA ARG A 45 -14.05 -23.13 3.29
C ARG A 45 -13.00 -23.81 2.41
N GLN A 46 -12.07 -23.03 1.85
CA GLN A 46 -10.77 -23.57 1.49
C GLN A 46 -9.98 -23.70 2.79
N ARG A 47 -9.96 -24.91 3.36
CA ARG A 47 -9.12 -25.38 4.48
C ARG A 47 -8.64 -24.26 5.40
N ALA A 48 -9.47 -23.87 6.38
CA ALA A 48 -9.02 -23.00 7.46
C ALA A 48 -7.88 -23.71 8.21
N ALA A 49 -6.64 -23.33 7.90
CA ALA A 49 -5.54 -23.49 8.83
C ALA A 49 -5.95 -22.83 10.16
N ALA A 50 -5.47 -23.37 11.28
CA ALA A 50 -5.67 -22.73 12.58
C ALA A 50 -5.36 -21.22 12.46
N PRO A 51 -6.15 -20.34 13.10
CA PRO A 51 -5.94 -18.90 12.98
C PRO A 51 -4.49 -18.58 13.32
N GLU A 52 -3.79 -17.98 12.36
CA GLU A 52 -2.38 -17.62 12.53
C GLU A 52 -2.27 -16.67 13.73
N GLN A 53 -1.43 -17.03 14.71
CA GLN A 53 -1.21 -16.21 15.89
C GLN A 53 -0.38 -14.99 15.52
N VAL A 54 -1.04 -13.83 15.44
CA VAL A 54 -0.38 -12.54 15.19
C VAL A 54 0.16 -12.00 16.51
N ILE A 55 1.46 -11.66 16.56
CA ILE A 55 2.04 -10.97 17.72
C ILE A 55 1.40 -9.59 17.81
N GLU A 56 0.67 -9.27 18.89
CA GLU A 56 0.02 -7.97 19.08
C GLU A 56 0.78 -7.05 20.05
N ASP A 57 1.47 -7.63 21.03
CA ASP A 57 2.18 -6.87 22.07
C ASP A 57 3.36 -6.06 21.47
N PRO A 58 3.44 -4.73 21.70
CA PRO A 58 4.49 -3.89 21.13
C PRO A 58 5.90 -4.29 21.53
N GLN A 59 6.13 -4.74 22.77
CA GLN A 59 7.46 -5.15 23.23
C GLN A 59 7.87 -6.47 22.60
N GLN A 60 6.95 -7.43 22.51
CA GLN A 60 7.17 -8.69 21.80
C GLN A 60 7.43 -8.45 20.30
N ARG A 61 6.68 -7.55 19.64
CA ARG A 61 6.95 -7.14 18.26
C ARG A 61 8.34 -6.54 18.10
N ALA A 62 8.74 -5.66 19.01
CA ALA A 62 10.07 -5.03 18.97
C ALA A 62 11.18 -6.05 19.12
N ARG A 63 11.06 -6.98 20.08
CA ARG A 63 12.00 -8.11 20.26
C ARG A 63 12.05 -9.00 19.02
N PHE A 64 10.89 -9.40 18.49
CA PHE A 64 10.81 -10.22 17.28
C PHE A 64 11.50 -9.58 16.07
N LYS A 65 11.37 -8.25 15.90
CA LYS A 65 12.08 -7.50 14.86
C LYS A 65 13.60 -7.46 15.11
N ALA A 66 14.03 -7.22 16.34
CA ALA A 66 15.43 -7.16 16.72
C ALA A 66 16.16 -8.50 16.50
N ASP A 67 15.45 -9.63 16.66
CA ASP A 67 15.99 -10.97 16.42
C ASP A 67 16.37 -11.22 14.95
N GLN A 68 15.87 -10.42 13.99
CA GLN A 68 16.13 -10.55 12.55
C GLN A 68 15.99 -11.99 12.02
N ARG A 69 14.97 -12.73 12.48
CA ARG A 69 14.77 -14.16 12.20
C ARG A 69 14.62 -14.51 10.71
N GLY A 70 14.34 -13.52 9.86
CA GLY A 70 14.32 -13.69 8.40
C GLY A 70 15.71 -13.84 7.77
N ARG A 71 16.78 -13.47 8.50
CA ARG A 71 18.16 -13.71 8.05
C ARG A 71 18.49 -15.19 8.23
N ARG A 72 18.90 -15.85 7.16
CA ARG A 72 19.40 -17.23 7.23
C ARG A 72 20.62 -17.29 8.16
N SER A 73 20.61 -18.23 9.09
CA SER A 73 21.74 -18.59 9.95
C SER A 73 22.35 -19.93 9.50
N PHE A 74 23.62 -20.14 9.83
CA PHE A 74 24.35 -21.37 9.54
C PHE A 74 24.97 -21.88 10.85
N ASN A 75 24.80 -23.17 11.15
CA ASN A 75 25.29 -23.78 12.39
C ASN A 75 26.79 -24.13 12.35
N ALA A 76 27.32 -24.34 11.14
CA ALA A 76 28.73 -24.57 10.90
C ALA A 76 29.33 -23.33 10.23
N GLN A 77 30.63 -23.13 10.39
CA GLN A 77 31.34 -22.13 9.60
C GLN A 77 31.30 -22.53 8.13
N VAL A 78 30.72 -21.66 7.31
CA VAL A 78 30.66 -21.81 5.86
C VAL A 78 31.78 -20.96 5.26
N PRO A 79 32.52 -21.46 4.24
CA PRO A 79 33.46 -20.63 3.50
C PRO A 79 32.79 -19.34 3.03
N ALA A 80 33.38 -18.19 3.35
CA ALA A 80 32.85 -16.87 3.04
C ALA A 80 33.87 -16.06 2.24
N LEU A 81 33.36 -15.22 1.33
CA LEU A 81 34.11 -14.20 0.64
C LEU A 81 33.53 -12.85 1.07
N ASP A 82 34.38 -12.00 1.64
CA ASP A 82 33.96 -10.65 2.03
C ASP A 82 33.86 -9.76 0.80
N LEU A 83 32.67 -9.17 0.62
CA LEU A 83 32.44 -8.17 -0.42
C LEU A 83 32.65 -6.78 0.19
N ALA A 84 33.50 -5.96 -0.43
CA ALA A 84 33.71 -4.59 -0.02
C ALA A 84 32.41 -3.79 -0.16
N ARG A 85 31.92 -3.25 0.95
CA ARG A 85 30.78 -2.33 0.92
C ARG A 85 31.28 -0.93 0.55
N PRO A 86 30.69 -0.28 -0.47
CA PRO A 86 31.02 1.12 -0.77
C PRO A 86 30.69 2.00 0.44
N ASP A 87 31.67 2.77 0.91
CA ASP A 87 31.46 3.80 1.94
C ASP A 87 31.30 5.19 1.29
N ASP A 88 30.49 5.24 0.22
CA ASP A 88 30.22 6.48 -0.48
C ASP A 88 28.95 7.16 0.09
N PRO A 89 28.91 8.51 0.14
CA PRO A 89 27.73 9.24 0.61
C PRO A 89 26.46 8.99 -0.22
N ALA A 90 26.58 8.56 -1.47
CA ALA A 90 25.41 8.30 -2.31
C ALA A 90 24.66 7.04 -1.87
N LEU A 91 25.37 5.98 -1.47
CA LEU A 91 24.76 4.78 -0.88
C LEU A 91 24.05 5.11 0.43
N ALA A 92 24.67 5.93 1.28
CA ALA A 92 24.05 6.38 2.53
C ALA A 92 22.75 7.18 2.28
N ARG A 93 22.76 8.06 1.28
CA ARG A 93 21.57 8.86 0.90
C ARG A 93 20.39 8.01 0.49
N ARG A 94 20.59 6.90 -0.23
CA ARG A 94 19.50 6.00 -0.65
C ARG A 94 18.65 5.45 0.50
N PHE A 95 19.24 5.22 1.68
CA PHE A 95 18.48 4.77 2.86
C PHE A 95 17.54 5.85 3.40
N SER A 96 17.91 7.12 3.23
CA SER A 96 17.05 8.26 3.54
C SER A 96 16.04 8.50 2.42
N ASP A 97 16.50 8.53 1.18
CA ASP A 97 15.71 8.97 0.03
C ASP A 97 14.59 7.98 -0.30
N TYR A 98 14.88 6.67 -0.31
CA TYR A 98 13.91 5.64 -0.70
C TYR A 98 13.15 5.08 0.51
N ARG A 99 12.47 5.98 1.23
CA ARG A 99 11.66 5.66 2.42
C ARG A 99 10.22 6.10 2.25
N SER A 100 9.31 5.48 3.01
CA SER A 100 7.94 5.98 3.13
C SER A 100 7.90 7.29 3.92
N VAL A 101 7.32 8.33 3.32
CA VAL A 101 7.05 9.62 3.93
C VAL A 101 5.61 9.64 4.45
N ARG A 102 5.43 10.08 5.70
CA ARG A 102 4.12 10.10 6.37
C ARG A 102 3.70 11.49 6.85
N GLN A 103 4.54 12.48 6.62
CA GLN A 103 4.30 13.89 6.94
C GLN A 103 4.49 14.68 5.66
N PHE A 104 3.45 15.41 5.25
CA PHE A 104 3.42 16.11 3.98
C PHE A 104 3.31 17.62 4.22
N ALA A 105 3.96 18.36 3.34
CA ALA A 105 3.84 19.80 3.27
C ALA A 105 2.39 20.19 2.88
N THR A 106 1.89 21.31 3.41
CA THR A 106 0.54 21.81 3.09
C THR A 106 0.49 22.53 1.75
N GLN A 107 1.66 22.99 1.26
CA GLN A 107 1.80 23.65 -0.03
C GLN A 107 1.31 22.76 -1.17
N PRO A 108 0.63 23.32 -2.18
CA PRO A 108 0.21 22.56 -3.35
C PRO A 108 1.40 22.01 -4.13
N ILE A 109 1.28 20.79 -4.62
CA ILE A 109 2.26 20.18 -5.51
C ILE A 109 2.21 20.89 -6.87
N PRO A 110 3.36 21.33 -7.43
CA PRO A 110 3.41 21.85 -8.80
C PRO A 110 2.99 20.79 -9.81
N THR A 111 2.19 21.18 -10.81
CA THR A 111 1.66 20.27 -11.85
C THR A 111 2.77 19.49 -12.55
N ALA A 112 3.92 20.13 -12.83
CA ALA A 112 5.06 19.50 -13.48
C ALA A 112 5.68 18.37 -12.65
N ALA A 113 5.82 18.55 -11.33
CA ALA A 113 6.35 17.51 -10.44
C ALA A 113 5.37 16.33 -10.31
N PHE A 114 4.07 16.63 -10.24
CA PHE A 114 3.03 15.61 -10.22
C PHE A 114 2.98 14.82 -11.54
N ALA A 115 3.02 15.50 -12.68
CA ALA A 115 3.10 14.85 -13.99
C ALA A 115 4.39 14.02 -14.14
N GLY A 116 5.54 14.56 -13.70
CA GLY A 116 6.82 13.87 -13.70
C GLY A 116 6.80 12.58 -12.88
N LEU A 117 6.12 12.57 -11.73
CA LEU A 117 5.91 11.35 -10.96
C LEU A 117 5.11 10.31 -11.74
N LEU A 118 3.96 10.71 -12.31
CA LEU A 118 3.08 9.80 -13.06
C LEU A 118 3.71 9.33 -14.38
N ALA A 119 4.63 10.09 -14.95
CA ALA A 119 5.37 9.71 -16.15
C ALA A 119 6.20 8.43 -15.95
N SER A 120 6.61 8.11 -14.71
CA SER A 120 7.24 6.81 -14.41
C SER A 120 6.34 5.60 -14.72
N LEU A 121 5.02 5.81 -14.70
CA LEU A 121 4.00 4.79 -15.01
C LEU A 121 3.52 4.86 -16.46
N ALA A 122 4.01 5.81 -17.26
CA ALA A 122 3.61 5.93 -18.65
C ALA A 122 4.13 4.77 -19.49
N GLN A 123 3.36 4.43 -20.53
CA GLN A 123 3.79 3.51 -21.56
C GLN A 123 4.82 4.19 -22.45
N GLY A 124 5.93 3.50 -22.70
CA GLY A 124 6.91 3.86 -23.71
C GLY A 124 6.97 2.83 -24.83
N GLN A 125 7.82 3.11 -25.80
CA GLN A 125 8.19 2.16 -26.85
C GLN A 125 9.71 2.04 -26.91
N LEU A 126 10.20 0.82 -27.08
CA LEU A 126 11.61 0.54 -27.34
C LEU A 126 11.69 -0.59 -28.36
N ASP A 127 12.41 -0.38 -29.45
CA ASP A 127 12.58 -1.35 -30.54
C ASP A 127 11.25 -1.87 -31.12
N GLY A 128 10.23 -1.01 -31.20
CA GLY A 128 8.89 -1.36 -31.70
C GLY A 128 8.00 -2.10 -30.70
N GLU A 129 8.50 -2.40 -29.50
CA GLU A 129 7.77 -3.08 -28.44
C GLU A 129 7.23 -2.11 -27.40
N VAL A 130 6.05 -2.41 -26.88
CA VAL A 130 5.49 -1.71 -25.73
C VAL A 130 6.34 -1.99 -24.49
N LYS A 131 6.75 -0.93 -23.79
CA LYS A 131 7.56 -1.03 -22.57
C LYS A 131 7.02 -0.13 -21.47
N TYR A 132 7.26 -0.58 -20.25
CA TYR A 132 7.10 0.19 -19.04
C TYR A 132 8.39 0.11 -18.22
N GLN A 133 8.57 1.03 -17.29
CA GLN A 133 9.74 1.10 -16.41
C GLN A 133 9.67 0.12 -15.23
N PHE A 134 8.61 -0.70 -15.17
CA PHE A 134 8.40 -1.73 -14.16
C PHE A 134 8.09 -3.08 -14.81
N PRO A 135 8.42 -4.21 -14.15
CA PRO A 135 8.19 -5.53 -14.71
C PRO A 135 6.70 -5.92 -14.60
N SER A 136 6.24 -6.71 -15.57
CA SER A 136 4.93 -7.36 -15.55
C SER A 136 5.03 -8.78 -16.09
N ALA A 137 4.34 -9.73 -15.44
CA ALA A 137 4.32 -11.11 -15.89
C ALA A 137 3.70 -11.23 -17.29
N GLY A 138 4.47 -11.75 -18.24
CA GLY A 138 4.02 -11.89 -19.63
C GLY A 138 3.83 -10.56 -20.37
N GLY A 139 4.28 -9.44 -19.81
CA GLY A 139 4.08 -8.10 -20.40
C GLY A 139 2.61 -7.69 -20.49
N LEU A 140 1.76 -8.19 -19.58
CA LEU A 140 0.31 -7.98 -19.63
C LEU A 140 -0.15 -6.66 -18.99
N TYR A 141 0.63 -6.16 -18.04
CA TYR A 141 0.37 -4.91 -17.30
C TYR A 141 -1.07 -4.80 -16.75
N PRO A 142 -1.56 -5.79 -15.97
CA PRO A 142 -2.93 -5.79 -15.44
C PRO A 142 -3.17 -4.75 -14.34
N ILE A 143 -2.13 -4.13 -13.77
CA ILE A 143 -2.30 -3.16 -12.68
C ILE A 143 -2.64 -1.78 -13.23
N GLN A 144 -3.87 -1.35 -12.96
CA GLN A 144 -4.37 -0.02 -13.25
C GLN A 144 -4.06 0.94 -12.11
N SER A 145 -3.81 2.21 -12.45
CA SER A 145 -3.51 3.27 -11.49
C SER A 145 -4.67 4.26 -11.39
N TYR A 146 -5.24 4.38 -10.20
CA TYR A 146 -6.29 5.33 -9.88
C TYR A 146 -5.79 6.33 -8.86
N LEU A 147 -6.26 7.56 -8.94
CA LEU A 147 -5.85 8.64 -8.05
C LEU A 147 -7.06 9.28 -7.40
N TYR A 148 -6.88 9.74 -6.17
CA TYR A 148 -7.77 10.69 -5.53
C TYR A 148 -6.99 11.95 -5.20
N VAL A 149 -7.35 13.09 -5.80
CA VAL A 149 -6.67 14.37 -5.60
C VAL A 149 -7.48 15.24 -4.66
N LYS A 150 -6.82 15.81 -3.65
CA LYS A 150 -7.49 16.66 -2.67
C LYS A 150 -7.65 18.10 -3.17
N PRO A 151 -8.69 18.82 -2.70
CA PRO A 151 -8.91 20.21 -3.06
C PRO A 151 -7.67 21.07 -2.85
N GLN A 152 -7.28 21.81 -3.89
CA GLN A 152 -6.19 22.79 -3.85
C GLN A 152 -4.82 22.21 -3.45
N ARG A 153 -4.62 20.89 -3.49
CA ARG A 153 -3.33 20.27 -3.13
C ARG A 153 -2.44 19.93 -4.31
N VAL A 154 -2.95 20.01 -5.53
CA VAL A 154 -2.17 19.91 -6.77
C VAL A 154 -2.57 21.07 -7.67
N THR A 155 -1.61 21.88 -8.09
CA THR A 155 -1.89 23.06 -8.91
C THR A 155 -2.50 22.64 -10.25
N GLY A 156 -3.59 23.31 -10.67
CA GLY A 156 -4.22 23.06 -11.97
C GLY A 156 -4.98 21.73 -12.11
N VAL A 157 -5.06 20.92 -11.04
CA VAL A 157 -5.83 19.68 -11.02
C VAL A 157 -6.99 19.84 -10.05
N ALA A 158 -8.22 19.63 -10.54
CA ALA A 158 -9.40 19.70 -9.70
C ALA A 158 -9.40 18.56 -8.66
N ALA A 159 -10.17 18.75 -7.58
CA ALA A 159 -10.39 17.68 -6.62
C ALA A 159 -11.23 16.55 -7.25
N GLY A 160 -11.01 15.32 -6.79
CA GLY A 160 -11.82 14.17 -7.16
C GLY A 160 -11.01 12.93 -7.49
N ALA A 161 -11.71 11.89 -7.93
CA ALA A 161 -11.09 10.66 -8.38
C ALA A 161 -10.76 10.68 -9.89
N TYR A 162 -9.67 10.00 -10.24
CA TYR A 162 -9.16 9.91 -11.59
C TYR A 162 -8.68 8.51 -11.91
N TYR A 163 -8.88 8.07 -13.14
CA TYR A 163 -8.09 7.00 -13.74
C TYR A 163 -6.88 7.63 -14.46
N TYR A 164 -5.69 7.08 -14.26
CA TYR A 164 -4.52 7.47 -15.04
C TYR A 164 -4.44 6.62 -16.31
N ASP A 165 -4.49 7.29 -17.46
CA ASP A 165 -4.29 6.70 -18.79
C ASP A 165 -2.78 6.69 -19.09
N PRO A 166 -2.11 5.52 -19.02
CA PRO A 166 -0.66 5.45 -19.18
C PRO A 166 -0.21 5.62 -20.62
N ILE A 167 -1.11 5.45 -21.61
CA ILE A 167 -0.76 5.54 -23.03
C ILE A 167 -0.70 7.00 -23.45
N GLN A 168 -1.72 7.78 -23.05
CA GLN A 168 -1.80 9.21 -23.38
C GLN A 168 -1.18 10.12 -22.31
N HIS A 169 -0.69 9.54 -21.22
CA HIS A 169 -0.15 10.26 -20.05
C HIS A 169 -1.09 11.37 -19.58
N ARG A 170 -2.31 10.98 -19.18
CA ARG A 170 -3.35 11.92 -18.75
C ARG A 170 -4.23 11.37 -17.64
N LEU A 171 -4.97 12.26 -16.99
CA LEU A 171 -5.96 11.91 -15.98
C LEU A 171 -7.37 12.01 -16.56
N LEU A 172 -8.13 10.92 -16.45
CA LEU A 172 -9.55 10.86 -16.80
C LEU A 172 -10.37 10.98 -15.53
N ARG A 173 -11.16 12.06 -15.39
CA ARG A 173 -11.98 12.30 -14.20
C ARG A 173 -13.08 11.24 -14.10
N LEU A 174 -13.28 10.72 -12.89
CA LEU A 174 -14.34 9.79 -12.56
C LEU A 174 -15.44 10.53 -11.78
N ASP A 175 -16.65 9.99 -11.81
CA ASP A 175 -17.82 10.55 -11.10
C ASP A 175 -17.80 10.13 -9.61
N ILE A 176 -16.72 10.50 -8.92
CA ILE A 176 -16.50 10.30 -7.49
C ILE A 176 -15.88 11.57 -6.94
N ASP A 177 -16.68 12.34 -6.21
CA ASP A 177 -16.25 13.64 -5.69
C ASP A 177 -15.57 13.56 -4.33
N VAL A 178 -15.98 12.63 -3.47
CA VAL A 178 -15.45 12.49 -2.11
C VAL A 178 -15.13 11.03 -1.82
N LEU A 179 -13.88 10.78 -1.41
CA LEU A 179 -13.48 9.50 -0.85
C LEU A 179 -13.65 9.53 0.67
N ASP A 180 -14.39 8.59 1.22
CA ASP A 180 -14.63 8.48 2.65
C ASP A 180 -13.33 8.14 3.41
N PRO A 181 -12.85 9.01 4.32
CA PRO A 181 -11.67 8.75 5.15
C PRO A 181 -11.79 7.50 6.01
N ASP A 182 -13.01 7.05 6.34
CA ASP A 182 -13.26 5.85 7.15
C ASP A 182 -12.88 4.55 6.42
N THR A 183 -12.53 4.64 5.13
CA THR A 183 -11.92 3.54 4.35
C THR A 183 -10.51 3.19 4.85
N TYR A 184 -9.83 4.10 5.57
CA TYR A 184 -8.48 3.90 6.07
C TYR A 184 -8.45 3.55 7.55
N ASP A 185 -7.50 2.70 7.95
CA ASP A 185 -7.25 2.42 9.37
C ASP A 185 -7.02 3.74 10.13
N TYR A 186 -7.85 3.95 11.14
CA TYR A 186 -7.97 5.22 11.86
C TYR A 186 -6.66 5.64 12.54
N PHE A 187 -5.89 4.69 13.08
CA PHE A 187 -4.71 5.02 13.88
C PHE A 187 -3.43 5.06 13.05
N VAL A 188 -3.36 4.31 11.95
CA VAL A 188 -2.13 4.14 11.19
C VAL A 188 -2.14 4.94 9.89
N ASN A 189 -3.23 4.87 9.13
CA ASN A 189 -3.24 5.36 7.75
C ASN A 189 -4.10 6.62 7.56
N ARG A 190 -5.11 6.84 8.40
CA ARG A 190 -5.99 8.01 8.29
C ARG A 190 -5.25 9.35 8.43
N PRO A 191 -4.33 9.57 9.40
CA PRO A 191 -3.60 10.84 9.47
C PRO A 191 -2.72 11.09 8.24
N VAL A 192 -2.12 10.02 7.70
CA VAL A 192 -1.30 10.09 6.47
C VAL A 192 -2.19 10.46 5.29
N PHE A 193 -3.32 9.77 5.12
CA PHE A 193 -4.31 10.07 4.10
C PHE A 193 -4.81 11.51 4.23
N GLU A 194 -5.27 11.94 5.40
CA GLU A 194 -5.83 13.28 5.68
C GLU A 194 -4.86 14.40 5.27
N ASN A 195 -3.57 14.22 5.52
CA ASN A 195 -2.55 15.22 5.20
C ASN A 195 -1.97 15.10 3.79
N ALA A 196 -2.15 13.97 3.09
CA ALA A 196 -1.65 13.78 1.74
C ALA A 196 -2.31 14.72 0.72
N ALA A 197 -1.56 15.10 -0.33
CA ALA A 197 -2.08 15.91 -1.44
C ALA A 197 -2.95 15.08 -2.39
N PHE A 198 -2.59 13.83 -2.58
CA PHE A 198 -3.33 12.85 -3.37
C PHE A 198 -3.10 11.45 -2.78
N SER A 199 -3.89 10.48 -3.24
CA SER A 199 -3.69 9.06 -2.96
C SER A 199 -3.65 8.29 -4.28
N LEU A 200 -2.80 7.27 -4.35
CA LEU A 200 -2.67 6.39 -5.50
C LEU A 200 -3.14 4.98 -5.12
N PHE A 201 -3.93 4.37 -5.99
CA PHE A 201 -4.50 3.05 -5.81
C PHE A 201 -4.11 2.18 -6.99
N PHE A 202 -3.57 1.01 -6.68
CA PHE A 202 -3.28 -0.03 -7.65
C PHE A 202 -4.41 -1.05 -7.65
N ILE A 203 -5.07 -1.19 -8.79
CA ILE A 203 -6.21 -2.09 -8.96
C ILE A 203 -5.89 -3.06 -10.08
N ALA A 204 -5.85 -4.34 -9.77
CA ALA A 204 -5.59 -5.38 -10.75
C ALA A 204 -6.85 -5.70 -11.56
N ASP A 205 -6.78 -5.58 -12.89
CA ASP A 205 -7.76 -6.22 -13.77
C ASP A 205 -7.44 -7.71 -13.88
N MET A 206 -8.12 -8.50 -13.07
CA MET A 206 -7.89 -9.94 -13.03
C MET A 206 -8.27 -10.64 -14.34
N ALA A 207 -9.15 -10.07 -15.17
CA ALA A 207 -9.50 -10.65 -16.46
C ALA A 207 -8.33 -10.54 -17.46
N ALA A 208 -7.47 -9.54 -17.31
CA ALA A 208 -6.30 -9.35 -18.17
C ALA A 208 -5.17 -10.36 -17.90
N ILE A 209 -5.12 -10.98 -16.70
CA ILE A 209 -4.01 -11.86 -16.28
C ILE A 209 -4.42 -13.32 -16.02
N ARG A 210 -5.65 -13.57 -15.55
CA ARG A 210 -6.13 -14.94 -15.21
C ARG A 210 -6.07 -15.94 -16.36
N PRO A 211 -6.39 -15.58 -17.62
CA PRO A 211 -6.34 -16.54 -18.73
C PRO A 211 -4.95 -17.15 -18.93
N LEU A 212 -3.87 -16.45 -18.56
CA LEU A 212 -2.50 -16.93 -18.72
C LEU A 212 -1.94 -17.61 -17.47
N TYR A 213 -2.37 -17.21 -16.27
CA TYR A 213 -1.69 -17.60 -15.03
C TYR A 213 -2.60 -18.20 -13.93
N GLY A 214 -3.92 -18.20 -14.11
CA GLY A 214 -4.87 -18.80 -13.17
C GLY A 214 -4.69 -18.31 -11.74
N GLU A 215 -4.52 -19.24 -10.80
CA GLU A 215 -4.34 -18.93 -9.37
C GLU A 215 -3.08 -18.09 -9.08
N ARG A 216 -2.04 -18.20 -9.91
CA ARG A 216 -0.78 -17.44 -9.73
C ARG A 216 -0.92 -15.98 -10.09
N SER A 217 -1.99 -15.60 -10.79
CA SER A 217 -2.21 -14.21 -11.21
C SER A 217 -2.16 -13.24 -10.05
N ARG A 218 -2.70 -13.61 -8.87
CA ARG A 218 -2.70 -12.75 -7.69
C ARG A 218 -1.29 -12.43 -7.22
N ASP A 219 -0.41 -13.43 -7.18
CA ASP A 219 0.96 -13.25 -6.73
C ASP A 219 1.77 -12.41 -7.72
N PHE A 220 1.56 -12.60 -9.02
CA PHE A 220 2.18 -11.77 -10.05
C PHE A 220 1.71 -10.32 -9.98
N CYS A 221 0.43 -10.07 -9.75
CA CYS A 221 -0.10 -8.73 -9.52
C CYS A 221 0.55 -8.06 -8.29
N HIS A 222 0.81 -8.79 -7.21
CA HIS A 222 1.51 -8.25 -6.04
C HIS A 222 2.97 -7.90 -6.33
N ILE A 223 3.69 -8.74 -7.08
CA ILE A 223 5.08 -8.46 -7.49
C ILE A 223 5.13 -7.21 -8.38
N GLU A 224 4.22 -7.10 -9.35
CA GLU A 224 4.10 -5.94 -10.24
C GLU A 224 3.79 -4.66 -9.48
N ALA A 225 2.76 -4.67 -8.61
CA ALA A 225 2.42 -3.52 -7.77
C ALA A 225 3.57 -3.10 -6.85
N GLY A 226 4.35 -4.05 -6.33
CA GLY A 226 5.57 -3.77 -5.59
C GLY A 226 6.65 -3.10 -6.44
N GLY A 227 6.84 -3.56 -7.68
CA GLY A 227 7.74 -2.93 -8.65
C GLY A 227 7.34 -1.50 -8.98
N MET A 228 6.04 -1.26 -9.21
CA MET A 228 5.48 0.08 -9.43
C MET A 228 5.66 0.99 -8.22
N ALA A 229 5.37 0.49 -7.01
CA ALA A 229 5.52 1.26 -5.78
C ALA A 229 6.98 1.67 -5.52
N GLN A 230 7.92 0.75 -5.75
CA GLN A 230 9.35 1.03 -5.60
C GLN A 230 9.81 2.07 -6.63
N LEU A 231 9.39 1.94 -7.89
CA LEU A 231 9.71 2.90 -8.95
C LEU A 231 9.21 4.30 -8.57
N LEU A 232 7.95 4.43 -8.18
CA LEU A 232 7.38 5.70 -7.73
C LEU A 232 8.10 6.27 -6.52
N THR A 233 8.48 5.44 -5.55
CA THR A 233 9.25 5.89 -4.37
C THR A 233 10.58 6.51 -4.80
N MET A 234 11.26 5.92 -5.77
CA MET A 234 12.52 6.44 -6.29
C MET A 234 12.31 7.72 -7.11
N THR A 235 11.32 7.74 -8.00
CA THR A 235 10.99 8.92 -8.82
C THR A 235 10.48 10.08 -7.98
N ALA A 236 9.73 9.84 -6.90
CA ALA A 236 9.21 10.89 -6.03
C ALA A 236 10.34 11.78 -5.48
N VAL A 237 11.47 11.18 -5.09
CA VAL A 237 12.65 11.92 -4.62
C VAL A 237 13.17 12.87 -5.71
N GLU A 238 13.25 12.40 -6.96
CA GLU A 238 13.68 13.20 -8.11
C GLU A 238 12.72 14.37 -8.40
N GLN A 239 11.43 14.19 -8.09
CA GLN A 239 10.40 15.23 -8.21
C GLN A 239 10.25 16.09 -6.96
N GLY A 240 11.04 15.85 -5.90
CA GLY A 240 10.94 16.57 -4.62
C GLY A 240 9.66 16.26 -3.84
N LEU A 241 9.07 15.09 -4.04
CA LEU A 241 7.83 14.63 -3.42
C LEU A 241 8.10 13.54 -2.37
N GLY A 242 7.17 13.39 -1.42
CA GLY A 242 7.11 12.25 -0.51
C GLY A 242 5.95 11.34 -0.87
N LEU A 243 6.17 10.03 -0.80
CA LEU A 243 5.17 8.96 -0.96
C LEU A 243 5.17 8.01 0.24
#